data_AF-A0A7G3UGD6-F1
#
_entry.id   AF-A0A7G3UGD6-F1
#
_cell.length_a   1.000
_cell.length_b   1.000
_cell.length_c   1.000
_cell.angle_alpha   90.00
_cell.angle_beta   90.00
_cell.angle_gamma   90.00
#
_symmetry.space_group_name_H-M   'P 1'
#
loop_
_entity.id
_entity.type
_entity.pdbx_description
1 polymer ?
#
loop_
_entity_poly.entity_id
_entity_poly.type
_entity_poly.pdbx_seq_one_letter_code
_entity_poly.pdbx_strand_id
1 'polypeptide(L)'
;MTMPTPPGDESSTPPAPQPPQPWAETPPPWSRHPAPPRPPRNGMGVTALVLGIIGIILGLAVILFWLSWLPALLALIFGIIGVSHARKGTATNKGMALGGVIMGSAGLLLSIGGGLLTVFFVNEANDTAEDRILQIEASAEAEDREAKKKEAAAAAARKLSFGEPFLFENGLKVTVHKPKPYAPDSFASGHAKGNKAIEVTVTVLNTNKVRMSLESGLPTVYDTEGADTEMIIDASDRLKFMNDFVLPGKQAVGRYAFSLPPTAATTAEVEFNPSLADLDGARWSGSL
;
A
#
# COMPACT_ATOMS: atom_id res chain seq x y z
N MET A 1 -30.58 26.95 -102.92
CA MET A 1 -30.85 27.74 -104.16
C MET A 1 -32.33 28.06 -104.10
N THR A 2 -32.79 29.30 -103.99
CA THR A 2 -32.61 30.48 -104.87
C THR A 2 -32.99 31.73 -104.04
N MET A 3 -32.08 32.69 -103.85
CA MET A 3 -31.89 33.90 -104.68
C MET A 3 -32.97 35.00 -104.46
N PRO A 4 -32.57 36.28 -104.56
CA PRO A 4 -33.09 37.40 -103.75
C PRO A 4 -34.00 38.34 -104.54
N THR A 5 -34.62 39.31 -103.85
CA THR A 5 -35.21 40.50 -104.48
C THR A 5 -34.71 41.77 -103.75
N PRO A 6 -34.42 42.87 -104.47
CA PRO A 6 -33.49 43.92 -104.04
C PRO A 6 -34.23 45.27 -103.73
N PRO A 7 -33.59 46.45 -103.72
CA PRO A 7 -33.54 47.35 -102.56
C PRO A 7 -34.44 48.59 -102.70
N GLY A 8 -34.80 49.21 -101.57
CA GLY A 8 -35.54 50.47 -101.54
C GLY A 8 -34.79 51.50 -100.70
N ASP A 9 -34.21 52.47 -101.40
CA ASP A 9 -33.55 53.66 -100.90
C ASP A 9 -34.52 54.56 -100.13
N GLU A 10 -34.14 55.04 -98.93
CA GLU A 10 -34.65 56.31 -98.41
C GLU A 10 -33.53 57.11 -97.73
N SER A 11 -32.91 57.93 -98.59
CA SER A 11 -32.48 59.32 -98.35
C SER A 11 -32.19 59.78 -96.92
N SER A 12 -30.89 59.97 -96.69
CA SER A 12 -30.30 60.92 -95.74
C SER A 12 -30.82 62.35 -95.96
N THR A 13 -31.31 62.98 -94.90
CA THR A 13 -31.26 64.45 -94.76
C THR A 13 -30.56 64.79 -93.43
N PRO A 14 -29.37 65.41 -93.45
CA PRO A 14 -28.69 65.82 -92.22
C PRO A 14 -29.41 67.01 -91.57
N PRO A 15 -29.73 66.97 -90.26
CA PRO A 15 -30.25 68.15 -89.58
C PRO A 15 -29.18 69.26 -89.54
N ALA A 16 -29.64 70.47 -89.83
CA ALA A 16 -28.83 71.69 -89.96
C ALA A 16 -28.10 72.08 -88.66
N PRO A 17 -26.97 72.81 -88.74
CA PRO A 17 -26.18 73.19 -87.58
C PRO A 17 -26.92 74.20 -86.72
N GLN A 18 -27.20 73.86 -85.46
CA GLN A 18 -27.73 74.80 -84.47
C GLN A 18 -26.61 75.70 -83.91
N PRO A 19 -26.88 77.00 -83.71
CA PRO A 19 -25.91 77.96 -83.19
C PRO A 19 -25.52 77.66 -81.73
N PRO A 20 -24.29 78.01 -81.29
CA PRO A 20 -23.77 77.68 -79.98
C PRO A 20 -24.54 78.43 -78.87
N GLN A 21 -25.08 77.69 -77.91
CA GLN A 21 -25.76 78.22 -76.72
C GLN A 21 -24.71 78.62 -75.66
N PRO A 22 -24.58 79.90 -75.27
CA PRO A 22 -23.50 80.35 -74.37
C PRO A 22 -23.72 80.03 -72.88
N TRP A 23 -24.79 79.32 -72.52
CA TRP A 23 -25.23 79.14 -71.13
C TRP A 23 -25.53 77.68 -70.77
N ALA A 24 -24.73 76.74 -71.28
CA ALA A 24 -24.80 75.34 -70.84
C ALA A 24 -24.14 75.19 -69.46
N GLU A 25 -24.96 74.99 -68.43
CA GLU A 25 -24.50 74.67 -67.07
C GLU A 25 -23.74 73.33 -67.08
N THR A 26 -22.46 73.36 -66.68
CA THR A 26 -21.63 72.18 -66.49
C THR A 26 -22.17 71.29 -65.38
N PRO A 27 -22.31 69.96 -65.57
CA PRO A 27 -22.76 69.06 -64.51
C PRO A 27 -21.76 69.06 -63.35
N PRO A 28 -22.23 69.04 -62.09
CA PRO A 28 -21.36 69.14 -60.92
C PRO A 28 -20.41 67.94 -60.80
N PRO A 29 -19.16 68.15 -60.36
CA PRO A 29 -18.17 67.10 -60.21
C PRO A 29 -18.58 66.12 -59.10
N TRP A 30 -18.54 64.83 -59.39
CA TRP A 30 -18.81 63.76 -58.43
C TRP A 30 -17.81 63.82 -57.27
N SER A 31 -18.32 64.14 -56.09
CA SER A 31 -17.59 64.13 -54.83
C SER A 31 -17.10 62.72 -54.52
N ARG A 32 -15.78 62.49 -54.51
CA ARG A 32 -15.19 61.27 -53.92
C ARG A 32 -15.43 61.33 -52.41
N HIS A 33 -16.38 60.54 -51.91
CA HIS A 33 -16.53 60.35 -50.48
C HIS A 33 -15.23 59.77 -49.89
N PRO A 34 -14.71 60.31 -48.77
CA PRO A 34 -13.58 59.70 -48.06
C PRO A 34 -13.92 58.26 -47.69
N ALA A 35 -13.00 57.33 -47.95
CA ALA A 35 -13.12 55.98 -47.42
C ALA A 35 -13.22 56.06 -45.88
N PRO A 36 -14.15 55.35 -45.24
CA PRO A 36 -14.30 55.42 -43.79
C PRO A 36 -12.98 54.99 -43.11
N PRO A 37 -12.55 55.69 -42.04
CA PRO A 37 -11.35 55.33 -41.31
C PRO A 37 -11.48 53.89 -40.79
N ARG A 38 -10.49 53.05 -41.10
CA ARG A 38 -10.50 51.65 -40.63
C ARG A 38 -10.45 51.64 -39.10
N PRO A 39 -11.33 50.87 -38.42
CA PRO A 39 -11.34 50.84 -36.97
C PRO A 39 -10.03 50.29 -36.41
N PRO A 40 -9.51 50.85 -35.29
CA PRO A 40 -8.25 50.44 -34.69
C PRO A 40 -8.30 49.00 -34.17
N ARG A 41 -7.22 48.23 -34.38
CA ARG A 41 -7.14 46.79 -34.07
C ARG A 41 -6.73 46.53 -32.61
N ASN A 42 -7.53 47.02 -31.67
CA ASN A 42 -7.20 47.00 -30.24
C ASN A 42 -7.51 45.65 -29.53
N GLY A 43 -8.25 44.73 -30.15
CA GLY A 43 -8.70 43.49 -29.49
C GLY A 43 -7.58 42.67 -28.85
N MET A 44 -6.43 42.54 -29.53
CA MET A 44 -5.29 41.74 -29.05
C MET A 44 -4.63 42.28 -27.77
N GLY A 45 -4.61 43.61 -27.60
CA GLY A 45 -4.04 44.22 -26.39
C GLY A 45 -4.94 44.07 -25.17
N VAL A 46 -6.25 44.07 -25.36
CA VAL A 46 -7.22 43.85 -24.27
C VAL A 46 -7.22 42.39 -23.83
N THR A 47 -7.24 41.45 -24.78
CA THR A 47 -7.19 40.02 -24.47
C THR A 47 -5.89 39.64 -23.75
N ALA A 48 -4.75 40.23 -24.15
CA ALA A 48 -3.47 40.02 -23.47
C ALA A 48 -3.50 40.46 -21.99
N LEU A 49 -4.10 41.62 -21.70
CA LEU A 49 -4.20 42.14 -20.34
C LEU A 49 -5.10 41.26 -19.46
N VAL A 50 -6.27 40.87 -19.97
CA VAL A 50 -7.23 40.04 -19.23
C VAL A 50 -6.65 38.65 -18.96
N LEU A 51 -6.05 38.01 -19.96
CA LEU A 51 -5.40 36.71 -19.78
C LEU A 51 -4.20 36.77 -18.83
N GLY A 52 -3.45 37.88 -18.82
CA GLY A 52 -2.34 38.07 -17.89
C GLY A 52 -2.79 38.19 -16.44
N ILE A 53 -3.87 38.93 -16.19
CA ILE A 53 -4.48 39.06 -14.86
C ILE A 53 -5.02 37.69 -14.39
N ILE A 54 -5.76 36.98 -15.25
CA ILE A 54 -6.28 35.64 -14.94
C ILE A 54 -5.12 34.68 -14.66
N GLY A 55 -4.06 34.72 -15.47
CA GLY A 55 -2.86 33.90 -15.28
C GLY A 55 -2.21 34.14 -13.91
N ILE A 56 -2.03 35.39 -13.50
CA ILE A 56 -1.47 35.72 -12.18
C ILE A 56 -2.37 35.27 -11.04
N ILE A 57 -3.68 35.52 -11.11
CA ILE A 57 -4.63 35.12 -10.06
C ILE A 57 -4.64 33.59 -9.90
N LEU A 58 -4.66 32.85 -11.00
CA LEU A 58 -4.57 31.39 -10.98
C LEU A 58 -3.20 30.89 -10.49
N GLY A 59 -2.12 31.61 -10.79
CA GLY A 59 -0.76 31.27 -10.36
C GLY A 59 -0.53 31.50 -8.86
N LEU A 60 -1.24 32.45 -8.26
CA LEU A 60 -1.20 32.73 -6.82
C LEU A 60 -2.03 31.73 -5.99
N ALA A 61 -3.07 31.15 -6.59
CA ALA A 61 -3.80 30.06 -5.97
C ALA A 61 -2.94 28.79 -6.02
N VAL A 62 -2.30 28.43 -4.91
CA VAL A 62 -1.38 27.27 -4.76
C VAL A 62 -1.97 25.97 -5.35
N ILE A 63 -3.29 25.81 -5.36
CA ILE A 63 -4.01 24.64 -5.90
C ILE A 63 -4.23 24.71 -7.43
N LEU A 64 -4.36 25.91 -8.03
CA LEU A 64 -4.65 26.09 -9.47
C LEU A 64 -3.43 26.50 -10.30
N PHE A 65 -2.28 26.55 -9.65
CA PHE A 65 -1.01 26.98 -10.22
C PHE A 65 -0.62 26.18 -11.48
N TRP A 66 -0.98 24.89 -11.58
CA TRP A 66 -0.71 24.05 -12.77
C TRP A 66 -1.47 24.51 -14.01
N LEU A 67 -2.55 25.29 -13.84
CA LEU A 67 -3.41 25.78 -14.92
C LEU A 67 -3.06 27.21 -15.30
N SER A 68 -2.16 27.87 -14.56
CA SER A 68 -1.74 29.27 -14.75
C SER A 68 -0.85 29.48 -15.98
N TRP A 69 -0.01 28.49 -16.33
CA TRP A 69 0.95 28.64 -17.44
C TRP A 69 0.26 28.88 -18.79
N LEU A 70 -0.89 28.24 -19.04
CA LEU A 70 -1.65 28.37 -20.29
C LEU A 70 -2.15 29.80 -20.54
N PRO A 71 -2.95 30.42 -19.65
CA PRO A 71 -3.41 31.79 -19.82
C PRO A 71 -2.25 32.79 -19.76
N ALA A 72 -1.22 32.56 -18.94
CA ALA A 72 -0.03 33.41 -18.90
C ALA A 72 0.74 33.39 -20.25
N LEU A 73 0.88 32.22 -20.87
CA LEU A 73 1.50 32.06 -22.18
C LEU A 73 0.67 32.73 -23.28
N LEU A 74 -0.65 32.54 -23.28
CA LEU A 74 -1.54 33.20 -24.24
C LEU A 74 -1.51 34.72 -24.09
N ALA A 75 -1.48 35.23 -22.85
CA ALA A 75 -1.32 36.65 -22.56
C ALA A 75 -0.02 37.22 -23.15
N LEU A 76 1.07 36.48 -22.99
CA LEU A 76 2.37 36.85 -23.54
C LEU A 76 2.34 36.91 -25.09
N ILE A 77 1.78 35.90 -25.74
CA ILE A 77 1.66 35.82 -27.20
C ILE A 77 0.80 36.96 -27.75
N PHE A 78 -0.42 37.13 -27.22
CA PHE A 78 -1.33 38.19 -27.68
C PHE A 78 -0.79 39.58 -27.36
N GLY A 79 -0.06 39.73 -26.24
CA GLY A 79 0.59 40.96 -25.85
C GLY A 79 1.67 41.39 -26.83
N ILE A 80 2.57 40.48 -27.21
CA ILE A 80 3.63 40.74 -28.20
C ILE A 80 3.03 41.15 -29.56
N ILE A 81 1.98 40.45 -30.01
CA ILE A 81 1.29 40.76 -31.27
C ILE A 81 0.61 42.14 -31.19
N GLY A 82 -0.07 42.45 -30.07
CA GLY A 82 -0.71 43.74 -29.83
C GLY A 82 0.28 44.91 -29.83
N VAL A 83 1.45 44.73 -29.19
CA VAL A 83 2.54 45.72 -29.23
C VAL A 83 3.05 45.92 -30.67
N SER A 84 3.18 44.85 -31.47
CA SER A 84 3.58 44.98 -32.87
C SER A 84 2.55 45.76 -33.71
N HIS A 85 1.24 45.56 -33.48
CA HIS A 85 0.20 46.28 -34.20
C HIS A 85 0.16 47.77 -33.83
N ALA A 86 0.42 48.09 -32.56
CA ALA A 86 0.53 49.46 -32.09
C ALA A 86 1.78 50.16 -32.67
N ARG A 87 2.91 49.47 -32.79
CA ARG A 87 4.12 50.00 -33.44
C ARG A 87 3.92 50.33 -34.92
N LYS A 88 3.10 49.54 -35.63
CA LYS A 88 2.75 49.75 -37.05
C LYS A 88 1.66 50.82 -37.27
N GLY A 89 1.20 51.51 -36.22
CA GLY A 89 0.15 52.54 -36.30
C GLY A 89 -1.26 51.98 -36.52
N THR A 90 -1.45 50.66 -36.43
CA THR A 90 -2.74 49.99 -36.69
C THR A 90 -3.59 49.77 -35.43
N ALA A 91 -3.05 50.09 -34.26
CA ALA A 91 -3.71 49.99 -32.96
C ALA A 91 -3.29 51.16 -32.07
N THR A 92 -4.17 51.60 -31.17
CA THR A 92 -3.96 52.77 -30.30
C THR A 92 -3.69 52.37 -28.84
N ASN A 93 -3.74 51.08 -28.50
CA ASN A 93 -3.70 50.56 -27.14
C ASN A 93 -2.35 49.97 -26.70
N LYS A 94 -1.24 50.64 -27.01
CA LYS A 94 0.13 50.17 -26.71
C LYS A 94 0.34 49.84 -25.21
N GLY A 95 -0.20 50.65 -24.31
CA GLY A 95 -0.06 50.47 -22.86
C GLY A 95 -0.71 49.18 -22.34
N MET A 96 -1.90 48.84 -22.83
CA MET A 96 -2.59 47.60 -22.47
C MET A 96 -1.85 46.36 -22.99
N ALA A 97 -1.37 46.41 -24.24
CA ALA A 97 -0.59 45.31 -24.81
C ALA A 97 0.73 45.08 -24.04
N LEU A 98 1.40 46.15 -23.63
CA LEU A 98 2.61 46.06 -22.79
C LEU A 98 2.29 45.51 -21.39
N GLY A 99 1.19 45.94 -20.77
CA GLY A 99 0.72 45.40 -19.50
C GLY A 99 0.45 43.90 -19.55
N GLY A 100 -0.18 43.42 -20.63
CA GLY A 100 -0.40 41.99 -20.87
C GLY A 100 0.89 41.18 -21.02
N VAL A 101 1.91 41.72 -21.72
CA VAL A 101 3.25 41.09 -21.82
C VAL A 101 3.92 40.97 -20.45
N ILE A 102 3.91 42.04 -19.66
CA ILE A 102 4.55 42.06 -18.34
C ILE A 102 3.86 41.08 -17.40
N MET A 103 2.54 41.12 -17.33
CA MET A 103 1.77 40.23 -16.45
C MET A 103 1.81 38.77 -16.91
N GLY A 104 1.77 38.50 -18.22
CA GLY A 104 1.95 37.15 -18.75
C GLY A 104 3.33 36.58 -18.45
N SER A 105 4.39 37.39 -18.57
CA SER A 105 5.76 36.97 -18.23
C SER A 105 5.91 36.68 -16.74
N ALA A 106 5.37 37.55 -15.87
CA ALA A 106 5.40 37.37 -14.42
C ALA A 106 4.61 36.12 -13.99
N GLY A 107 3.40 35.91 -14.54
CA GLY A 107 2.60 34.72 -14.27
C GLY A 107 3.30 33.42 -14.69
N LEU A 108 3.98 33.42 -15.84
CA LEU A 108 4.73 32.25 -16.30
C LEU A 108 5.92 31.92 -15.40
N LEU A 109 6.67 32.93 -14.93
CA LEU A 109 7.77 32.72 -13.99
C LEU A 109 7.28 32.18 -12.64
N LEU A 110 6.16 32.70 -12.12
CA LEU A 110 5.53 32.19 -10.90
C LEU A 110 5.07 30.73 -11.08
N SER A 111 4.54 30.37 -12.26
CA SER A 111 4.13 29.00 -12.59
C SER A 111 5.30 28.03 -12.86
N ILE A 112 6.49 28.52 -13.18
CA ILE A 112 7.68 27.67 -13.23
C ILE A 112 8.25 27.50 -11.81
N GLY A 113 8.41 28.61 -11.08
CA GLY A 113 8.94 28.61 -9.71
C GLY A 113 8.10 27.78 -8.74
N GLY A 114 6.77 27.93 -8.79
CA GLY A 114 5.85 27.12 -7.99
C GLY A 114 5.92 25.63 -8.33
N GLY A 115 6.22 25.28 -9.58
CA GLY A 115 6.32 23.88 -10.03
C GLY A 115 7.58 23.22 -9.51
N LEU A 116 8.71 23.90 -9.65
CA LEU A 116 9.99 23.43 -9.10
C LEU A 116 9.92 23.29 -7.57
N LEU A 117 9.29 24.27 -6.89
CA LEU A 117 9.09 24.22 -5.45
C LEU A 117 8.19 23.03 -5.04
N THR A 118 7.09 22.81 -5.76
CA THR A 118 6.17 21.69 -5.51
C THR A 118 6.87 20.35 -5.70
N VAL A 119 7.59 20.16 -6.81
CA VAL A 119 8.35 18.92 -7.06
C VAL A 119 9.40 18.69 -5.97
N PHE A 120 10.13 19.72 -5.55
CA PHE A 120 11.10 19.60 -4.47
C PHE A 120 10.44 19.12 -3.16
N PHE A 121 9.35 19.76 -2.72
CA PHE A 121 8.65 19.36 -1.49
C PHE A 121 7.99 17.98 -1.60
N VAL A 122 7.44 17.62 -2.77
CA VAL A 122 6.83 16.30 -2.99
C VAL A 122 7.89 15.20 -2.97
N ASN A 123 9.04 15.42 -3.61
CA ASN A 123 10.14 14.45 -3.59
C ASN A 123 10.67 14.24 -2.16
N GLU A 124 10.92 15.32 -1.42
CA GLU A 124 11.36 15.23 -0.02
C GLU A 124 10.33 14.48 0.86
N ALA A 125 9.04 14.75 0.65
CA ALA A 125 7.96 14.06 1.35
C ALA A 125 7.85 12.58 0.94
N ASN A 126 8.09 12.25 -0.33
CA ASN A 126 8.08 10.88 -0.84
C ASN A 126 9.25 10.08 -0.26
N ASP A 127 10.46 10.62 -0.31
CA ASP A 127 11.66 9.98 0.24
C ASP A 127 11.50 9.72 1.75
N THR A 128 10.97 10.71 2.48
CA THR A 128 10.65 10.55 3.91
C THR A 128 9.58 9.48 4.15
N ALA A 129 8.59 9.37 3.28
CA ALA A 129 7.54 8.36 3.39
C ALA A 129 8.09 6.95 3.10
N GLU A 130 8.91 6.79 2.07
CA GLU A 130 9.58 5.54 1.73
C GLU A 130 10.50 5.08 2.88
N ASP A 131 11.33 5.97 3.43
CA ASP A 131 12.21 5.67 4.57
C ASP A 131 11.41 5.21 5.80
N ARG A 132 10.26 5.85 6.07
CA ARG A 132 9.37 5.45 7.18
C ARG A 132 8.75 4.09 6.95
N ILE A 133 8.33 3.77 5.72
CA ILE A 133 7.80 2.46 5.37
C ILE A 133 8.88 1.39 5.59
N LEU A 134 10.09 1.60 5.07
CA LEU A 134 11.21 0.69 5.26
C LEU A 134 11.56 0.49 6.74
N GLN A 135 11.51 1.55 7.55
CA GLN A 135 11.72 1.45 9.00
C GLN A 135 10.62 0.65 9.70
N ILE A 136 9.35 0.85 9.31
CA ILE A 136 8.21 0.08 9.86
C ILE A 136 8.37 -1.39 9.52
N GLU A 137 8.64 -1.72 8.25
CA GLU A 137 8.86 -3.10 7.80
C GLU A 137 10.04 -3.73 8.54
N ALA A 138 11.18 -3.03 8.63
CA ALA A 138 12.35 -3.52 9.35
C ALA A 138 12.07 -3.73 10.86
N SER A 139 11.31 -2.84 11.50
CA SER A 139 10.90 -3.00 12.90
C SER A 139 9.97 -4.20 13.10
N ALA A 140 9.00 -4.40 12.20
CA ALA A 140 8.07 -5.52 12.27
C ALA A 140 8.80 -6.86 12.06
N GLU A 141 9.74 -6.92 11.11
CA GLU A 141 10.59 -8.10 10.92
C GLU A 141 11.52 -8.37 12.11
N ALA A 142 12.04 -7.32 12.75
CA ALA A 142 12.87 -7.45 13.95
C ALA A 142 12.04 -7.98 15.14
N GLU A 143 10.83 -7.47 15.33
CA GLU A 143 9.88 -7.93 16.35
C GLU A 143 9.47 -9.39 16.12
N ASP A 144 9.13 -9.78 14.88
CA ASP A 144 8.82 -11.17 14.52
C ASP A 144 10.01 -12.10 14.76
N ARG A 145 11.22 -11.67 14.38
CA ARG A 145 12.45 -12.45 14.64
C ARG A 145 12.71 -12.60 16.14
N GLU A 146 12.48 -11.56 16.93
CA GLU A 146 12.62 -11.62 18.39
C GLU A 146 11.56 -12.54 19.00
N ALA A 147 10.31 -12.47 18.55
CA ALA A 147 9.23 -13.36 18.99
C ALA A 147 9.55 -14.83 18.68
N LYS A 148 9.95 -15.14 17.44
CA LYS A 148 10.39 -16.50 17.04
C LYS A 148 11.57 -17.00 17.86
N LYS A 149 12.54 -16.12 18.17
CA LYS A 149 13.68 -16.47 19.01
C LYS A 149 13.25 -16.79 20.44
N LYS A 150 12.32 -16.02 21.02
CA LYS A 150 11.75 -16.26 22.35
C LYS A 150 10.97 -17.58 22.39
N GLU A 151 10.14 -17.82 21.38
CA GLU A 151 9.38 -19.07 21.24
C GLU A 151 10.32 -20.29 21.11
N ALA A 152 11.34 -20.21 20.25
CA ALA A 152 12.34 -21.27 20.11
C ALA A 152 13.12 -21.51 21.41
N ALA A 153 13.48 -20.45 22.13
CA ALA A 153 14.14 -20.56 23.42
C ALA A 153 13.22 -21.18 24.49
N ALA A 154 11.93 -20.82 24.52
CA ALA A 154 10.94 -21.41 25.41
C ALA A 154 10.70 -22.89 25.10
N ALA A 155 10.57 -23.25 23.82
CA ALA A 155 10.46 -24.63 23.37
C ALA A 155 11.72 -25.45 23.70
N ALA A 156 12.92 -24.86 23.59
CA ALA A 156 14.16 -25.50 24.00
C ALA A 156 14.25 -25.69 25.52
N ALA A 157 13.79 -24.73 26.31
CA ALA A 157 13.76 -24.82 27.78
C ALA A 157 12.79 -25.91 28.29
N ARG A 158 11.81 -26.31 27.47
CA ARG A 158 10.90 -27.43 27.73
C ARG A 158 11.46 -28.79 27.35
N LYS A 159 12.72 -28.87 26.87
CA LYS A 159 13.43 -30.14 26.63
C LYS A 159 14.38 -30.39 27.80
N LEU A 160 14.07 -31.40 28.59
CA LEU A 160 14.76 -31.72 29.83
C LEU A 160 15.36 -33.13 29.79
N SER A 161 16.30 -33.39 30.67
CA SER A 161 16.77 -34.74 30.99
C SER A 161 15.86 -35.38 32.04
N PHE A 162 15.69 -36.70 32.00
CA PHE A 162 14.93 -37.41 33.05
C PHE A 162 15.41 -37.05 34.46
N GLY A 163 14.46 -36.76 35.36
CA GLY A 163 14.70 -36.35 36.75
C GLY A 163 14.81 -34.84 36.95
N GLU A 164 14.98 -34.04 35.89
CA GLU A 164 15.00 -32.59 36.01
C GLU A 164 13.59 -32.02 36.26
N PRO A 165 13.40 -31.15 37.26
CA PRO A 165 12.11 -30.52 37.49
C PRO A 165 11.88 -29.35 36.52
N PHE A 166 10.68 -29.27 35.94
CA PHE A 166 10.21 -28.13 35.16
C PHE A 166 9.07 -27.43 35.90
N LEU A 167 9.16 -26.11 36.07
CA LEU A 167 8.10 -25.29 36.66
C LEU A 167 7.31 -24.64 35.53
N PHE A 168 6.05 -25.05 35.37
CA PHE A 168 5.13 -24.44 34.43
C PHE A 168 4.66 -23.07 34.92
N GLU A 169 4.22 -22.22 33.99
CA GLU A 169 3.75 -20.85 34.29
C GLU A 169 2.56 -20.84 35.25
N ASN A 170 1.74 -21.88 35.23
CA ASN A 170 0.62 -22.05 36.16
C ASN A 170 1.04 -22.49 37.59
N GLY A 171 2.34 -22.59 37.88
CA GLY A 171 2.87 -22.96 39.20
C GLY A 171 2.82 -24.45 39.53
N LEU A 172 2.64 -25.32 38.53
CA LEU A 172 2.85 -26.76 38.71
C LEU A 172 4.32 -27.11 38.42
N LYS A 173 5.01 -27.70 39.39
CA LYS A 173 6.37 -28.23 39.20
C LYS A 173 6.28 -29.71 38.87
N VAL A 174 6.67 -30.08 37.65
CA VAL A 174 6.61 -31.45 37.14
C VAL A 174 8.01 -32.06 37.08
N THR A 175 8.11 -33.33 37.39
CA THR A 175 9.32 -34.13 37.19
C THR A 175 8.93 -35.48 36.61
N VAL A 176 9.47 -35.82 35.44
CA VAL A 176 9.41 -37.18 34.90
C VAL A 176 10.69 -37.89 35.30
N HIS A 177 10.54 -38.98 36.05
CA HIS A 177 11.68 -39.76 36.53
C HIS A 177 12.21 -40.68 35.44
N LYS A 178 13.47 -41.12 35.59
CA LYS A 178 14.07 -42.10 34.67
C LYS A 178 13.16 -43.35 34.60
N PRO A 179 12.72 -43.78 33.40
CA PRO A 179 11.88 -44.95 33.26
C PRO A 179 12.57 -46.22 33.75
N LYS A 180 11.79 -47.20 34.18
CA LYS A 180 12.28 -48.50 34.67
C LYS A 180 11.69 -49.64 33.87
N PRO A 181 12.36 -50.80 33.73
CA PRO A 181 11.73 -51.98 33.14
C PRO A 181 10.44 -52.36 33.88
N TYR A 182 9.41 -52.70 33.12
CA TYR A 182 8.11 -53.14 33.63
C TYR A 182 7.79 -54.54 33.10
N ALA A 183 7.14 -55.36 33.93
CA ALA A 183 6.71 -56.71 33.55
C ALA A 183 5.18 -56.77 33.66
N PRO A 184 4.45 -56.61 32.54
CA PRO A 184 2.99 -56.68 32.53
C PRO A 184 2.50 -58.05 33.00
N ASP A 185 1.34 -58.09 33.64
CA ASP A 185 0.69 -59.35 33.99
C ASP A 185 0.00 -60.01 32.77
N SER A 186 -0.63 -61.17 33.00
CA SER A 186 -1.33 -61.92 31.95
C SER A 186 -2.61 -61.27 31.43
N PHE A 187 -3.11 -60.22 32.09
CA PHE A 187 -4.30 -59.46 31.72
C PHE A 187 -3.95 -58.13 31.04
N ALA A 188 -2.66 -57.91 30.75
CA ALA A 188 -2.20 -56.69 30.12
C ALA A 188 -2.80 -56.46 28.73
N SER A 189 -3.32 -55.26 28.52
CA SER A 189 -3.72 -54.70 27.22
C SER A 189 -2.72 -53.64 26.78
N GLY A 190 -2.59 -53.44 25.46
CA GLY A 190 -1.68 -52.45 24.88
C GLY A 190 -0.21 -52.86 24.85
N HIS A 191 0.07 -54.17 24.92
CA HIS A 191 1.42 -54.72 24.86
C HIS A 191 1.55 -55.82 23.80
N ALA A 192 2.10 -55.49 22.63
CA ALA A 192 2.32 -56.46 21.57
C ALA A 192 3.42 -57.47 21.92
N LYS A 193 3.28 -58.71 21.44
CA LYS A 193 4.23 -59.79 21.71
C LYS A 193 5.64 -59.44 21.19
N GLY A 194 6.62 -59.48 22.08
CA GLY A 194 8.03 -59.19 21.75
C GLY A 194 8.44 -57.73 22.02
N ASN A 195 7.49 -56.86 22.37
CA ASN A 195 7.79 -55.51 22.82
C ASN A 195 8.45 -55.52 24.21
N LYS A 196 9.16 -54.45 24.52
CA LYS A 196 9.64 -54.17 25.89
C LYS A 196 8.61 -53.30 26.59
N ALA A 197 8.48 -53.45 27.90
CA ALA A 197 7.62 -52.60 28.70
C ALA A 197 8.45 -51.75 29.66
N ILE A 198 8.10 -50.47 29.80
CA ILE A 198 8.71 -49.55 30.76
C ILE A 198 7.65 -48.94 31.66
N GLU A 199 8.02 -48.63 32.89
CA GLU A 199 7.26 -47.82 33.83
C GLU A 199 7.80 -46.39 33.79
N VAL A 200 6.91 -45.44 33.53
CA VAL A 200 7.14 -44.00 33.60
C VAL A 200 6.49 -43.47 34.87
N THR A 201 7.30 -42.86 35.75
CA THR A 201 6.80 -42.19 36.95
C THR A 201 6.82 -40.68 36.74
N VAL A 202 5.67 -40.03 36.93
CA VAL A 202 5.52 -38.57 36.86
C VAL A 202 5.14 -38.04 38.23
N THR A 203 5.77 -36.94 38.63
CA THR A 203 5.51 -36.26 39.89
C THR A 203 5.12 -34.82 39.63
N VAL A 204 3.98 -34.38 40.19
CA VAL A 204 3.47 -33.01 40.03
C VAL A 204 3.28 -32.38 41.40
N LEU A 205 4.05 -31.34 41.70
CA LEU A 205 3.93 -30.52 42.91
C LEU A 205 3.17 -29.24 42.59
N ASN A 206 2.11 -28.95 43.34
CA ASN A 206 1.43 -27.66 43.24
C ASN A 206 2.12 -26.62 44.15
N THR A 207 2.80 -25.63 43.55
CA THR A 207 3.47 -24.55 44.28
C THR A 207 2.56 -23.36 44.57
N ASN A 208 1.30 -23.40 44.10
CA ASN A 208 0.32 -22.35 44.35
C ASN A 208 -0.34 -22.48 45.72
N LYS A 209 -1.03 -21.41 46.11
CA LYS A 209 -1.89 -21.37 47.30
C LYS A 209 -3.32 -21.87 47.03
N VAL A 210 -3.66 -22.14 45.77
CA VAL A 210 -4.99 -22.60 45.33
C VAL A 210 -4.91 -23.99 44.72
N ARG A 211 -6.04 -24.71 44.72
CA ARG A 211 -6.15 -26.01 44.04
C ARG A 211 -5.92 -25.81 42.54
N MET A 212 -5.07 -26.62 41.95
CA MET A 212 -4.81 -26.62 40.51
C MET A 212 -5.44 -27.85 39.86
N SER A 213 -6.02 -27.67 38.68
CA SER A 213 -6.55 -28.77 37.86
C SER A 213 -5.42 -29.52 37.15
N LEU A 214 -5.64 -30.79 36.83
CA LEU A 214 -4.84 -31.62 35.93
C LEU A 214 -5.79 -32.16 34.86
N GLU A 215 -5.75 -31.59 33.66
CA GLU A 215 -6.75 -31.89 32.62
C GLU A 215 -6.44 -33.17 31.82
N SER A 216 -5.16 -33.48 31.59
CA SER A 216 -4.76 -34.73 30.96
C SER A 216 -4.25 -35.72 31.99
N GLY A 217 -3.28 -35.30 32.83
CA GLY A 217 -2.65 -36.17 33.81
C GLY A 217 -1.95 -37.41 33.22
N LEU A 218 -1.91 -37.58 31.90
CA LEU A 218 -1.33 -38.72 31.21
C LEU A 218 -0.07 -38.29 30.45
N PRO A 219 1.06 -38.99 30.62
CA PRO A 219 2.22 -38.78 29.77
C PRO A 219 2.02 -39.41 28.39
N THR A 220 2.67 -38.84 27.38
CA THR A 220 2.86 -39.48 26.07
C THR A 220 4.31 -39.91 25.97
N VAL A 221 4.55 -41.15 25.54
CA VAL A 221 5.90 -41.68 25.36
C VAL A 221 6.14 -41.90 23.88
N TYR A 222 7.18 -41.28 23.35
CA TYR A 222 7.61 -41.42 21.96
C TYR A 222 8.77 -42.40 21.87
N ASP A 223 8.77 -43.20 20.81
CA ASP A 223 9.96 -43.95 20.40
C ASP A 223 10.96 -43.05 19.66
N THR A 224 12.08 -43.63 19.24
CA THR A 224 13.15 -42.87 18.56
C THR A 224 12.82 -42.43 17.14
N GLU A 225 11.76 -42.97 16.55
CA GLU A 225 11.23 -42.51 15.26
C GLU A 225 10.21 -41.37 15.46
N GLY A 226 9.92 -41.02 16.71
CA GLY A 226 8.93 -40.01 17.10
C GLY A 226 7.50 -40.52 17.05
N ALA A 227 7.30 -41.84 16.95
CA ALA A 227 5.96 -42.44 16.99
C ALA A 227 5.48 -42.62 18.43
N ASP A 228 4.19 -42.38 18.65
CA ASP A 228 3.53 -42.61 19.94
C ASP A 228 3.58 -44.10 20.28
N THR A 229 3.97 -44.40 21.52
CA THR A 229 3.92 -45.76 22.06
C THR A 229 2.59 -46.00 22.78
N GLU A 230 2.21 -47.27 22.84
CA GLU A 230 0.94 -47.67 23.43
C GLU A 230 1.06 -47.78 24.96
N MET A 231 0.11 -47.18 25.68
CA MET A 231 0.03 -47.32 27.13
C MET A 231 -0.48 -48.72 27.50
N ILE A 232 0.22 -49.37 28.41
CA ILE A 232 -0.14 -50.67 28.95
C ILE A 232 -1.09 -50.50 30.13
N ILE A 233 -2.21 -51.20 30.09
CA ILE A 233 -3.15 -51.33 31.22
C ILE A 233 -3.18 -52.79 31.65
N ASP A 234 -2.95 -53.07 32.93
CA ASP A 234 -2.97 -54.43 33.47
C ASP A 234 -3.73 -54.49 34.82
N ALA A 235 -3.90 -55.69 35.37
CA ALA A 235 -4.65 -55.93 36.62
C ALA A 235 -3.72 -56.02 37.85
N SER A 236 -2.52 -55.45 37.77
CA SER A 236 -1.47 -55.66 38.78
C SER A 236 -1.52 -54.71 39.97
N ASP A 237 -2.41 -53.71 39.94
CA ASP A 237 -2.49 -52.58 40.88
C ASP A 237 -1.20 -51.74 41.02
N ARG A 238 -0.19 -51.98 40.18
CA ARG A 238 1.07 -51.20 40.21
C ARG A 238 0.93 -49.85 39.53
N LEU A 239 0.10 -49.76 38.50
CA LEU A 239 -0.19 -48.51 37.82
C LEU A 239 -0.99 -47.58 38.74
N LYS A 240 -0.72 -46.28 38.65
CA LYS A 240 -1.42 -45.26 39.44
C LYS A 240 -1.68 -44.06 38.55
N PHE A 241 -2.95 -43.83 38.22
CA PHE A 241 -3.36 -42.63 37.52
C PHE A 241 -3.46 -41.46 38.50
N MET A 242 -3.04 -40.28 38.05
CA MET A 242 -3.21 -39.06 38.84
C MET A 242 -4.68 -38.65 38.89
N ASN A 243 -5.07 -38.00 39.99
CA ASN A 243 -6.36 -37.34 40.07
C ASN A 243 -6.36 -36.09 39.20
N ASP A 244 -7.54 -35.62 38.83
CA ASP A 244 -7.75 -34.43 38.00
C ASP A 244 -7.39 -33.10 38.70
N PHE A 245 -6.76 -33.15 39.87
CA PHE A 245 -6.32 -31.96 40.60
C PHE A 245 -5.18 -32.25 41.58
N VAL A 246 -4.47 -31.18 41.96
CA VAL A 246 -3.46 -31.18 43.01
C VAL A 246 -3.75 -30.06 44.02
N LEU A 247 -3.84 -30.41 45.30
CA LEU A 247 -4.06 -29.44 46.38
C LEU A 247 -2.82 -28.55 46.63
N PRO A 248 -3.00 -27.34 47.19
CA PRO A 248 -1.90 -26.42 47.50
C PRO A 248 -0.77 -27.09 48.30
N GLY A 249 0.47 -26.97 47.82
CA GLY A 249 1.66 -27.54 48.48
C GLY A 249 1.70 -29.07 48.52
N LYS A 250 0.75 -29.78 47.88
CA LYS A 250 0.72 -31.23 47.80
C LYS A 250 1.29 -31.71 46.47
N GLN A 251 1.61 -33.00 46.45
CA GLN A 251 2.19 -33.67 45.30
C GLN A 251 1.28 -34.81 44.83
N ALA A 252 1.01 -34.86 43.54
CA ALA A 252 0.44 -36.02 42.86
C ALA A 252 1.56 -36.84 42.23
N VAL A 253 1.41 -38.17 42.26
CA VAL A 253 2.36 -39.11 41.68
C VAL A 253 1.60 -40.09 40.82
N GLY A 254 1.95 -40.12 39.54
CA GLY A 254 1.43 -41.06 38.56
C GLY A 254 2.48 -42.10 38.17
N ARG A 255 2.05 -43.35 37.99
CA ARG A 255 2.85 -44.47 37.49
C ARG A 255 2.12 -45.11 36.32
N TYR A 256 2.76 -45.09 35.16
CA TYR A 256 2.19 -45.49 33.88
C TYR A 256 3.11 -46.52 33.24
N ALA A 257 2.57 -47.48 32.51
CA ALA A 257 3.38 -48.43 31.75
C ALA A 257 3.19 -48.20 30.25
N PHE A 258 4.26 -48.35 29.47
CA PHE A 258 4.24 -48.17 28.02
C PHE A 258 4.95 -49.32 27.32
N SER A 259 4.43 -49.70 26.16
CA SER A 259 4.93 -50.77 25.31
C SER A 259 5.79 -50.20 24.19
N LEU A 260 7.09 -50.47 24.23
CA LEU A 260 8.05 -50.07 23.20
C LEU A 260 8.33 -51.21 22.22
N PRO A 261 8.40 -50.93 20.90
CA PRO A 261 8.82 -51.92 19.93
C PRO A 261 10.23 -52.45 20.23
N PRO A 262 10.57 -53.70 19.88
CA PRO A 262 11.89 -54.28 20.14
C PRO A 262 13.02 -53.53 19.43
N THR A 263 12.69 -52.82 18.33
CA THR A 263 13.58 -51.95 17.57
C THR A 263 13.79 -50.57 18.21
N ALA A 264 13.02 -50.21 19.24
CA ALA A 264 13.20 -48.95 19.94
C ALA A 264 14.63 -48.85 20.49
N ALA A 265 15.28 -47.71 20.27
CA ALA A 265 16.61 -47.50 20.79
C ALA A 265 16.64 -47.52 22.32
N THR A 266 17.82 -47.51 22.91
CA THR A 266 18.03 -47.48 24.38
C THR A 266 17.66 -46.12 25.00
N THR A 267 16.88 -45.28 24.34
CA THR A 267 16.47 -43.95 24.75
C THR A 267 14.97 -43.78 24.57
N ALA A 268 14.33 -43.04 25.46
CA ALA A 268 12.93 -42.66 25.35
C ALA A 268 12.77 -41.14 25.52
N GLU A 269 11.72 -40.60 24.93
CA GLU A 269 11.24 -39.26 25.18
C GLU A 269 9.83 -39.35 25.77
N VAL A 270 9.58 -38.64 26.86
CA VAL A 270 8.30 -38.60 27.57
C VAL A 270 7.85 -37.16 27.60
N GLU A 271 6.71 -36.89 26.98
CA GLU A 271 6.01 -35.61 27.09
C GLU A 271 4.97 -35.67 28.19
N PHE A 272 4.88 -34.58 28.96
CA PHE A 272 3.82 -34.41 29.93
C PHE A 272 3.30 -32.98 29.89
N ASN A 273 1.97 -32.85 29.79
CA ASN A 273 1.27 -31.58 29.83
C ASN A 273 0.26 -31.57 30.98
N PRO A 274 0.44 -30.71 32.01
CA PRO A 274 -0.52 -30.63 33.10
C PRO A 274 -1.83 -29.92 32.74
N SER A 275 -1.89 -29.12 31.67
CA SER A 275 -3.08 -28.35 31.25
C SER A 275 -3.13 -28.20 29.73
N LEU A 276 -4.04 -28.90 29.06
CA LEU A 276 -4.07 -28.95 27.59
C LEU A 276 -4.53 -27.65 26.95
N ALA A 277 -5.37 -26.88 27.64
CA ALA A 277 -5.92 -25.63 27.09
C ALA A 277 -4.92 -24.47 27.08
N ASP A 278 -4.03 -24.41 28.09
CA ASP A 278 -3.32 -23.18 28.44
C ASP A 278 -1.80 -23.32 28.41
N LEU A 279 -1.27 -24.53 28.29
CA LEU A 279 0.17 -24.78 28.42
C LEU A 279 0.69 -25.68 27.30
N ASP A 280 1.87 -25.36 26.81
CA ASP A 280 2.66 -26.27 25.99
C ASP A 280 3.25 -27.39 26.85
N GLY A 281 3.27 -28.61 26.35
CA GLY A 281 3.92 -29.75 27.00
C GLY A 281 5.42 -29.55 27.19
N ALA A 282 5.97 -30.17 28.24
CA ALA A 282 7.41 -30.33 28.40
C ALA A 282 7.82 -31.78 28.12
N ARG A 283 9.03 -31.98 27.63
CA ARG A 283 9.57 -33.27 27.22
C ARG A 283 10.81 -33.61 28.01
N TRP A 284 10.84 -34.83 28.53
CA TRP A 284 11.98 -35.40 29.23
C TRP A 284 12.54 -36.54 28.41
N SER A 285 13.85 -36.52 28.17
CA SER A 285 14.51 -37.56 27.38
C SER A 285 15.74 -38.10 28.08
N GLY A 286 16.18 -39.28 27.65
CA GLY A 286 17.39 -39.92 28.17
C GLY A 286 17.42 -41.41 27.91
N SER A 287 18.47 -42.06 28.38
CA SER A 287 18.63 -43.52 28.29
C SER A 287 17.61 -44.25 29.16
N LEU A 288 17.13 -45.40 28.70
CA LEU A 288 16.35 -46.39 29.45
C LEU A 288 17.29 -47.24 30.34
#